data_AF-W2SYU0-F1
#
_entry.id   AF-W2SYU0-F1
#
_cell.length_a   1.000
_cell.length_b   1.000
_cell.length_c   1.000
_cell.angle_alpha   90.00
_cell.angle_beta   90.00
_cell.angle_gamma   90.00
#
_symmetry.space_group_name_H-M   'P 1'
#
loop_
_entity.id
_entity.type
_entity.pdbx_description
1 polymer ?
#
loop_
_entity_poly.entity_id
_entity_poly.type
_entity_poly.pdbx_seq_one_letter_code
_entity_poly.pdbx_strand_id
1 'polypeptide(L)'
;MTALYVRGTSERARQYRRNIVRYSQLTQVLVFRDLSMRCRKRFPTLDTVAAAGFMMPHEKENFDGIQYNYNKYFLPFNWAWALIYRARMEGLIESDYYVTILSEEVRKFRTDLAWLCNYDWVPLPMIYPTIVCLAVHTYFLVGVIARQYVEGSKFESDM
;
A
#
# COMPACT_ATOMS: atom_id res chain seq x y z
N MET A 1 15.76 -2.66 11.93
CA MET A 1 16.53 -1.83 10.99
C MET A 1 16.87 -0.46 11.56
N THR A 2 15.90 0.45 11.74
CA THR A 2 16.15 1.76 12.39
C THR A 2 16.67 1.62 13.82
N ALA A 3 16.21 0.60 14.55
CA ALA A 3 16.70 0.28 15.90
C ALA A 3 18.16 -0.18 15.98
N LEU A 4 18.72 -0.72 14.89
CA LEU A 4 20.08 -1.25 14.86
C LEU A 4 21.09 -0.15 14.47
N TYR A 5 20.72 0.68 13.49
CA TYR A 5 21.64 1.63 12.86
C TYR A 5 21.57 3.05 13.45
N VAL A 6 20.43 3.44 14.05
CA VAL A 6 20.33 4.68 14.83
C VAL A 6 20.61 4.33 16.29
N ARG A 7 21.86 4.50 16.71
CA ARG A 7 22.33 4.14 18.05
C ARG A 7 22.05 5.26 19.06
N GLY A 8 22.11 4.91 20.35
CA GLY A 8 21.88 5.84 21.45
C GLY A 8 20.57 5.62 22.20
N THR A 9 20.65 5.75 23.52
CA THR A 9 19.54 5.65 24.47
C THR A 9 18.91 7.02 24.77
N SER A 10 19.49 8.10 24.24
CA SER A 10 18.96 9.46 24.39
C SER A 10 17.54 9.56 23.82
N GLU A 11 16.76 10.47 24.41
CA GLU A 11 15.40 10.74 23.94
C GLU A 11 15.39 11.12 22.45
N ARG A 12 16.36 11.93 22.02
CA ARG A 12 16.53 12.35 20.63
C ARG A 12 16.73 11.16 19.68
N ALA A 13 17.61 10.21 20.03
CA ALA A 13 17.80 9.00 19.22
C ALA A 13 16.52 8.15 19.16
N ARG A 14 15.77 8.06 20.26
CA ARG A 14 14.47 7.38 20.29
C ARG A 14 13.44 8.06 19.40
N GLN A 15 13.40 9.39 19.38
CA GLN A 15 12.53 10.18 18.51
C GLN A 15 12.85 9.94 17.03
N TYR A 16 14.14 9.94 16.64
CA TYR A 16 14.55 9.62 15.28
C TYR A 16 14.07 8.23 14.84
N ARG A 17 14.30 7.19 15.66
CA ARG A 17 13.85 5.82 15.35
C ARG A 17 12.34 5.74 15.17
N ARG A 18 11.57 6.38 16.06
CA ARG A 18 10.11 6.39 16.02
C ARG A 18 9.59 7.15 14.80
N ASN A 19 10.14 8.31 14.50
CA ASN A 19 9.67 9.15 13.41
C ASN A 19 10.01 8.56 12.03
N ILE A 20 11.19 7.96 11.84
CA ILE A 20 11.52 7.28 10.57
C ILE A 20 10.52 6.16 10.29
N VAL A 21 10.20 5.32 11.29
CA VAL A 21 9.22 4.24 11.13
C VAL A 21 7.81 4.82 10.92
N ARG A 22 7.43 5.83 11.70
CA ARG A 22 6.12 6.47 11.57
C ARG A 22 5.91 7.07 10.19
N TYR A 23 6.92 7.68 9.58
CA TYR A 23 6.81 8.20 8.22
C TYR A 23 6.64 7.10 7.17
N SER A 24 7.33 5.96 7.30
CA SER A 24 7.07 4.80 6.44
C SER A 24 5.64 4.29 6.60
N GLN A 25 5.14 4.19 7.83
CA GLN A 25 3.76 3.79 8.13
C GLN A 25 2.73 4.81 7.62
N LEU A 26 3.03 6.10 7.73
CA LEU A 26 2.19 7.17 7.22
C LEU A 26 2.00 7.02 5.71
N THR A 27 3.09 6.78 4.95
CA THR A 27 2.92 6.53 3.51
C THR A 27 2.08 5.30 3.23
N GLN A 28 2.28 4.21 3.98
CA GLN A 28 1.47 3.00 3.83
C GLN A 28 -0.02 3.28 4.04
N VAL A 29 -0.37 4.04 5.08
CA VAL A 29 -1.76 4.44 5.33
C VAL A 29 -2.32 5.30 4.21
N LEU A 30 -1.55 6.27 3.70
CA LEU A 30 -1.99 7.12 2.59
C LEU A 30 -2.26 6.29 1.32
N VAL A 31 -1.34 5.37 0.98
CA VAL A 31 -1.51 4.47 -0.17
C VAL A 31 -2.71 3.55 0.04
N PHE A 32 -2.82 2.88 1.19
CA PHE A 32 -3.92 1.94 1.44
C PHE A 32 -5.27 2.62 1.52
N ARG A 33 -5.35 3.88 1.98
CA ARG A 33 -6.58 4.66 1.91
C ARG A 33 -7.07 4.77 0.48
N ASP A 34 -6.16 4.84 -0.49
CA ASP A 34 -6.54 5.04 -1.87
C ASP A 34 -6.85 3.76 -2.66
N LEU A 35 -6.26 2.65 -2.23
CA LEU A 35 -6.43 1.32 -2.84
C LEU A 35 -7.49 0.44 -2.17
N SER A 36 -7.73 0.62 -0.86
CA SER A 36 -8.62 -0.24 -0.07
C SER A 36 -9.82 0.52 0.48
N MET A 37 -11.01 0.10 0.08
CA MET A 37 -12.28 0.66 0.59
C MET A 37 -12.41 0.53 2.12
N ARG A 38 -11.83 -0.52 2.73
CA ARG A 38 -11.84 -0.68 4.19
C ARG A 38 -10.98 0.38 4.86
N CYS A 39 -9.79 0.66 4.32
CA CYS A 39 -8.91 1.71 4.82
C CYS A 39 -9.50 3.10 4.57
N ARG A 40 -10.11 3.34 3.40
CA ARG A 40 -10.82 4.60 3.09
C ARG A 40 -11.95 4.90 4.07
N LYS A 41 -12.74 3.88 4.45
CA LYS A 41 -13.80 4.04 5.46
C LYS A 41 -13.24 4.36 6.85
N ARG A 42 -12.11 3.78 7.22
CA ARG A 42 -11.47 4.01 8.53
C ARG A 42 -10.77 5.37 8.60
N PHE A 43 -10.17 5.81 7.51
CA PHE A 43 -9.45 7.08 7.42
C PHE A 43 -9.93 7.91 6.23
N PRO A 44 -11.13 8.51 6.27
CA PRO A 44 -11.70 9.22 5.12
C PRO A 44 -10.93 10.49 4.75
N THR A 45 -10.44 11.22 5.75
CA THR A 45 -9.77 12.52 5.60
C THR A 45 -8.38 12.49 6.19
N LEU A 46 -7.51 13.43 5.78
CA LEU A 46 -6.20 13.60 6.41
C LEU A 46 -6.30 13.96 7.90
N ASP A 47 -7.39 14.62 8.32
CA ASP A 47 -7.67 14.89 9.74
C ASP A 47 -7.78 13.60 10.55
N THR A 48 -8.47 12.59 10.01
CA THR A 48 -8.61 11.30 10.69
C THR A 48 -7.29 10.54 10.78
N VAL A 49 -6.41 10.72 9.78
CA VAL A 49 -5.04 10.16 9.79
C VAL A 49 -4.19 10.86 10.86
N ALA A 50 -4.31 12.18 10.98
CA ALA A 50 -3.62 12.96 12.00
C ALA A 50 -4.13 12.64 13.41
N ALA A 51 -5.45 12.57 13.61
CA ALA A 51 -6.09 12.20 14.87
C ALA A 51 -5.71 10.78 15.32
N ALA A 52 -5.49 9.86 14.38
CA ALA A 52 -5.01 8.51 14.67
C ALA A 52 -3.51 8.45 15.04
N GLY A 53 -2.79 9.57 15.01
CA GLY A 53 -1.38 9.68 15.42
C GLY A 53 -0.37 9.27 14.35
N PHE A 54 -0.80 9.04 13.10
CA PHE A 54 0.13 8.76 11.99
C PHE A 54 0.83 10.04 11.51
N MET A 55 0.14 11.18 11.57
CA MET A 55 0.63 12.49 11.14
C MET A 55 0.46 13.51 12.28
N MET A 56 1.46 14.36 12.53
CA MET A 56 1.36 15.43 13.51
C MET A 56 0.71 16.68 12.89
N PRO A 57 0.12 17.59 13.69
CA PRO A 57 -0.57 18.77 13.15
C PRO A 57 0.31 19.65 12.26
N HIS A 58 1.55 19.92 12.70
CA HIS A 58 2.52 20.70 11.91
C HIS A 58 2.95 20.00 10.61
N GLU A 59 2.94 18.66 10.58
CA GLU A 59 3.25 17.89 9.37
C GLU A 59 2.09 17.95 8.39
N LYS A 60 0.86 17.97 8.89
CA LYS A 60 -0.34 18.17 8.08
C LYS A 60 -0.34 19.56 7.44
N GLU A 61 -0.02 20.61 8.19
CA GLU A 61 0.12 21.97 7.65
C GLU A 61 1.15 22.02 6.51
N ASN A 62 2.32 21.37 6.70
CA ASN A 62 3.33 21.25 5.66
C ASN A 62 2.85 20.42 4.45
N PHE A 63 2.05 19.38 4.68
CA PHE A 63 1.48 18.54 3.63
C PHE A 63 0.46 19.33 2.78
N ASP A 64 -0.38 20.12 3.42
CA ASP A 64 -1.43 20.91 2.79
C ASP A 64 -0.88 22.16 2.10
N GLY A 65 0.20 22.76 2.63
CA GLY A 65 0.86 23.93 2.05
C GLY A 65 1.49 23.68 0.67
N ILE A 66 1.78 22.43 0.31
CA ILE A 66 2.34 22.09 -0.99
C ILE A 66 1.20 22.00 -2.03
N GLN A 67 1.15 22.93 -2.97
CA GLN A 67 0.18 22.86 -4.08
C GLN A 67 0.67 21.83 -5.11
N TYR A 68 0.01 20.67 -5.17
CA TYR A 68 0.36 19.59 -6.09
C TYR A 68 -0.90 18.82 -6.53
N ASN A 69 -1.04 18.60 -7.83
CA ASN A 69 -2.25 18.01 -8.44
C ASN A 69 -2.33 16.49 -8.34
N TYR A 70 -1.24 15.81 -7.95
CA TYR A 70 -1.19 14.36 -7.82
C TYR A 70 -1.09 13.95 -6.34
N ASN A 71 -1.30 12.65 -6.09
CA ASN A 71 -1.17 12.09 -4.76
C ASN A 71 0.25 12.26 -4.21
N LYS A 72 0.36 12.91 -3.05
CA LYS A 72 1.63 13.29 -2.41
C LYS A 72 2.25 12.15 -1.57
N TYR A 73 2.15 10.90 -2.00
CA TYR A 73 2.67 9.75 -1.25
C TYR A 73 4.19 9.79 -1.05
N PHE A 74 4.91 10.50 -1.92
CA PHE A 74 6.36 10.65 -1.82
C PHE A 74 6.80 11.52 -0.63
N LEU A 75 5.91 12.36 -0.08
CA LEU A 75 6.29 13.38 0.88
C LEU A 75 6.77 12.80 2.22
N PRO A 76 6.05 11.84 2.86
CA PRO A 76 6.56 11.23 4.09
C PRO A 76 7.82 10.41 3.86
N PHE A 77 8.00 9.82 2.68
CA PHE A 77 9.27 9.17 2.31
C PHE A 77 10.44 10.16 2.27
N ASN A 78 10.23 11.34 1.69
CA ASN A 78 11.24 12.39 1.68
C ASN A 78 11.58 12.86 3.11
N TRP A 79 10.57 12.99 3.98
CA TRP A 79 10.80 13.31 5.39
C TRP A 79 11.58 12.21 6.13
N ALA A 80 11.33 10.93 5.83
CA ALA A 80 12.09 9.81 6.38
C ALA A 80 13.57 9.88 5.96
N TRP A 81 13.87 10.13 4.68
CA TRP A 81 15.24 10.32 4.21
C TRP A 81 15.90 11.55 4.84
N ALA A 82 15.19 12.67 4.94
CA ALA A 82 15.71 13.86 5.61
C ALA A 82 16.06 13.59 7.09
N LEU A 83 15.27 12.78 7.80
CA LEU A 83 15.59 12.37 9.17
C LEU A 83 16.81 11.45 9.24
N ILE A 84 16.97 10.52 8.30
CA ILE A 84 18.16 9.65 8.24
C ILE A 84 19.41 10.50 8.01
N TYR A 85 19.36 11.46 7.09
CA TYR A 85 20.47 12.38 6.82
C TYR A 85 20.81 13.24 8.04
N ARG A 86 19.81 13.82 8.71
CA ARG A 86 20.03 14.60 9.95
C ARG A 86 20.59 13.74 11.08
N ALA A 87 20.10 12.52 11.27
CA ALA A 87 20.63 11.60 12.26
C ALA A 87 22.12 11.28 12.01
N ARG A 88 22.55 11.25 10.75
CA ARG A 88 23.97 11.14 10.41
C ARG A 88 24.77 12.39 10.77
N MET A 89 24.26 13.58 10.43
CA MET A 89 24.92 14.84 10.78
C MET A 89 25.07 15.03 12.30
N GLU A 90 24.10 14.55 13.08
CA GLU A 90 24.14 14.56 14.54
C GLU A 90 25.01 13.44 15.14
N GLY A 91 25.67 12.63 14.32
CA GLY A 91 26.55 11.54 14.78
C GLY A 91 25.81 10.35 15.41
N LEU A 92 24.49 10.28 15.31
CA LEU A 92 23.69 9.14 15.82
C LEU A 92 23.85 7.88 14.95
N ILE A 93 24.32 8.06 13.71
CA ILE A 93 24.69 6.99 12.78
C ILE A 93 26.22 7.04 12.61
N GLU A 94 26.88 5.93 12.93
CA GLU A 94 28.35 5.84 13.02
C GLU A 94 29.05 5.97 11.65
N SER A 95 28.45 5.43 10.59
CA SER A 95 29.07 5.34 9.28
C SER A 95 28.09 5.68 8.16
N ASP A 96 28.61 6.29 7.09
CA ASP A 96 27.86 6.58 5.86
C ASP A 96 27.35 5.29 5.20
N TYR A 97 28.05 4.18 5.39
CA TYR A 97 27.58 2.88 4.92
C TYR A 97 26.21 2.49 5.52
N TYR A 98 26.00 2.76 6.82
CA TYR A 98 24.72 2.48 7.47
C TYR A 98 23.61 3.42 7.01
N VAL A 99 23.95 4.64 6.61
CA VAL A 99 23.01 5.57 5.98
C VAL A 99 22.52 5.02 4.65
N THR A 100 23.43 4.49 3.82
CA THR A 100 23.10 3.87 2.55
C THR A 100 22.17 2.68 2.75
N ILE A 101 22.51 1.74 3.65
CA ILE A 101 21.64 0.58 3.94
C ILE A 101 20.25 1.01 4.40
N LEU A 102 20.16 1.94 5.36
CA LEU A 102 18.87 2.45 5.83
C LEU A 102 18.06 3.07 4.69
N SER A 103 18.72 3.84 3.83
CA SER A 103 18.08 4.52 2.71
C SER A 103 17.60 3.52 1.64
N GLU A 104 18.37 2.48 1.37
CA GLU A 104 18.02 1.40 0.43
C GLU A 104 16.81 0.61 0.88
N GLU A 105 16.70 0.36 2.18
CA GLU A 105 15.58 -0.39 2.73
C GLU A 105 14.29 0.44 2.78
N VAL A 106 14.39 1.74 3.10
CA VAL A 106 13.26 2.67 2.93
C VAL A 106 12.86 2.75 1.46
N ARG A 107 13.83 2.77 0.54
CA ARG A 107 13.59 2.73 -0.91
C ARG A 107 12.90 1.43 -1.34
N LYS A 108 13.31 0.28 -0.79
CA LYS A 108 12.70 -1.02 -1.06
C LYS A 108 11.22 -1.01 -0.64
N PHE A 109 10.93 -0.60 0.59
CA PHE A 109 9.55 -0.45 1.06
C PHE A 109 8.71 0.50 0.19
N ARG A 110 9.28 1.62 -0.25
CA ARG A 110 8.62 2.53 -1.22
C ARG A 110 8.32 1.84 -2.55
N THR A 111 9.25 1.03 -3.03
CA THR A 111 9.13 0.34 -4.33
C THR A 111 8.04 -0.72 -4.27
N ASP A 112 7.95 -1.46 -3.16
CA ASP A 112 6.89 -2.44 -2.93
C ASP A 112 5.49 -1.78 -2.87
N LEU A 113 5.37 -0.62 -2.22
CA LEU A 113 4.13 0.16 -2.25
C LEU A 113 3.81 0.71 -3.64
N ALA A 114 4.83 1.11 -4.42
CA ALA A 114 4.62 1.56 -5.80
C ALA A 114 4.12 0.44 -6.70
N TRP A 115 4.61 -0.79 -6.53
CA TRP A 115 4.06 -1.96 -7.22
C TRP A 115 2.58 -2.15 -6.93
N LEU A 116 2.16 -1.98 -5.67
CA LEU A 116 0.75 -2.08 -5.32
C LEU A 116 -0.11 -1.01 -6.02
N CYS A 117 0.39 0.23 -6.11
CA CYS A 117 -0.27 1.28 -6.88
C CYS A 117 -0.36 0.93 -8.38
N ASN A 118 0.65 0.29 -8.95
CA ASN A 118 0.63 -0.12 -10.37
C ASN A 118 -0.44 -1.20 -10.63
N TYR A 119 -0.62 -2.15 -9.71
CA TYR A 119 -1.65 -3.18 -9.83
C TYR A 119 -3.07 -2.62 -9.77
N ASP A 120 -3.29 -1.55 -9.00
CA ASP A 120 -4.59 -0.87 -8.94
C ASP A 120 -4.81 0.06 -10.12
N TRP A 121 -3.76 0.76 -10.57
CA TRP A 121 -3.83 1.63 -11.74
C TRP A 121 -4.20 0.83 -13.00
N VAL A 122 -3.55 -0.32 -13.21
CA VAL A 122 -3.71 -1.13 -14.42
C VAL A 122 -4.47 -2.41 -14.09
N PRO A 123 -5.82 -2.39 -14.11
CA PRO A 123 -6.59 -3.61 -13.99
C PRO A 123 -6.41 -4.48 -15.24
N LEU A 124 -6.73 -5.77 -15.10
CA LEU A 124 -6.80 -6.67 -16.25
C LEU A 124 -7.73 -6.09 -17.32
N PRO A 125 -7.38 -6.19 -18.61
CA PRO A 125 -8.26 -5.77 -19.69
C PRO A 125 -9.67 -6.34 -19.50
N MET A 126 -10.66 -5.46 -19.49
CA MET A 126 -12.06 -5.82 -19.20
C MET A 126 -12.61 -6.91 -20.12
N ILE A 127 -11.99 -7.10 -21.29
CA ILE A 127 -12.39 -8.11 -22.27
C ILE A 127 -12.09 -9.56 -21.82
N TYR A 128 -11.07 -9.78 -20.99
CA TYR A 128 -10.72 -11.13 -20.54
C TYR A 128 -11.81 -11.75 -19.66
N PRO A 129 -12.25 -11.13 -18.55
CA PRO A 129 -13.30 -11.69 -17.73
C PRO A 129 -14.65 -11.77 -18.48
N THR A 130 -14.95 -10.84 -19.39
CA THR A 130 -16.21 -10.88 -20.14
C THR A 130 -16.27 -12.05 -21.11
N ILE A 131 -15.18 -12.37 -21.83
CA ILE A 131 -15.12 -13.55 -22.72
C ILE A 131 -15.29 -14.84 -21.91
N VAL A 132 -14.61 -14.95 -20.76
CA VAL A 132 -14.73 -16.12 -19.89
C VAL A 132 -16.15 -16.28 -19.38
N CYS A 133 -16.78 -15.20 -18.89
CA CYS A 133 -18.18 -15.23 -18.47
C CYS A 133 -19.10 -15.65 -19.62
N LEU A 134 -18.96 -15.07 -20.81
CA LEU A 134 -19.78 -15.41 -21.97
C LEU A 134 -19.66 -16.90 -22.33
N ALA A 135 -18.43 -17.44 -22.37
CA ALA A 135 -18.19 -18.84 -22.70
C ALA A 135 -18.87 -19.78 -21.69
N VAL A 136 -18.69 -19.50 -20.39
CA VAL A 136 -19.29 -20.30 -19.30
C VAL A 136 -20.82 -20.23 -19.34
N HIS A 137 -21.40 -19.04 -19.49
CA HIS A 137 -22.87 -18.88 -19.55
C HIS A 137 -23.46 -19.52 -20.80
N THR A 138 -22.79 -19.42 -21.96
CA THR A 138 -23.25 -20.05 -23.20
C THR A 138 -23.24 -21.57 -23.08
N TYR A 139 -22.19 -22.15 -22.49
CA TYR A 139 -22.13 -23.59 -22.22
C TYR A 139 -23.29 -24.05 -21.35
N PHE A 140 -23.56 -23.36 -20.23
CA PHE A 140 -24.66 -23.71 -19.35
C PHE A 140 -26.04 -23.44 -19.95
N LEU A 141 -26.20 -22.39 -20.76
CA LEU A 141 -27.45 -22.10 -21.47
C LEU A 141 -27.82 -23.25 -22.41
N VAL A 142 -26.87 -23.71 -23.23
CA VAL A 142 -27.06 -24.85 -24.12
C VAL A 142 -27.25 -26.12 -23.29
N GLY A 143 -26.47 -26.33 -22.23
CA GLY A 143 -26.58 -27.49 -21.35
C GLY A 143 -27.95 -27.62 -20.67
N VAL A 144 -28.55 -26.50 -20.25
CA VAL A 144 -29.89 -26.47 -19.64
C VAL A 144 -30.94 -26.95 -20.63
N ILE A 145 -30.84 -26.61 -21.92
CA ILE A 145 -31.81 -27.05 -22.94
C ILE A 145 -31.52 -28.49 -23.37
N ALA A 146 -30.26 -28.79 -23.68
CA ALA A 146 -29.85 -30.05 -24.30
C ALA A 146 -29.88 -31.25 -23.34
N ARG A 147 -29.82 -31.03 -22.02
CA ARG A 147 -29.80 -32.10 -21.00
C ARG A 147 -31.12 -32.26 -20.24
N GLN A 148 -32.23 -31.72 -20.75
CA GLN A 148 -33.55 -32.01 -20.19
C GLN A 148 -33.92 -33.47 -20.44
N TYR A 149 -34.47 -34.14 -19.43
CA TYR A 149 -35.07 -35.47 -19.60
C TYR A 149 -36.41 -35.32 -20.30
N VAL A 150 -36.51 -35.83 -21.52
CA VAL A 150 -37.75 -35.84 -22.31
C VAL A 150 -38.57 -37.07 -21.95
N GLU A 151 -39.89 -36.94 -21.91
CA GLU A 151 -40.81 -38.04 -21.61
C GLU A 151 -40.55 -39.23 -22.54
N GLY A 152 -40.08 -40.35 -21.97
CA GLY A 152 -39.60 -41.54 -22.71
C GLY A 152 -38.08 -41.80 -22.64
N SER A 153 -37.29 -40.91 -22.04
CA SER A 153 -35.86 -41.18 -21.77
C SER A 153 -35.73 -42.26 -20.69
N LYS A 154 -35.48 -43.51 -21.09
CA LYS A 154 -35.21 -44.60 -20.16
C LYS A 154 -33.90 -44.30 -19.41
N PHE A 155 -33.94 -44.42 -18.08
CA PHE A 155 -32.73 -44.60 -17.30
C PHE A 155 -32.19 -45.99 -17.65
N GLU A 156 -31.10 -46.06 -18.41
CA GLU A 156 -30.30 -47.28 -18.47
C GLU A 156 -29.64 -47.41 -17.09
N SER A 157 -30.19 -48.29 -16.25
CA SER A 157 -29.52 -48.72 -15.04
C SER A 157 -28.40 -49.66 -15.49
N ASP A 158 -27.17 -49.16 -15.54
CA ASP A 158 -25.99 -50.01 -15.71
C ASP A 158 -25.97 -51.04 -14.57
N MET A 159 -26.21 -52.31 -14.93
CA MET A 159 -25.88 -53.51 -14.15
C MET A 159 -24.79 -54.27 -14.88
#